data_AF-A0A369K2X6-F1
#
_entry.id   AF-A0A369K2X6-F1
#
_cell.length_a   1.000
_cell.length_b   1.000
_cell.length_c   1.000
_cell.angle_alpha   90.00
_cell.angle_beta   90.00
_cell.angle_gamma   90.00
#
_symmetry.space_group_name_H-M   'P 1'
#
loop_
_entity.id
_entity.type
_entity.pdbx_description
1 polymer ?
#
loop_
_entity_poly.entity_id
_entity_poly.type
_entity_poly.pdbx_seq_one_letter_code
_entity_poly.pdbx_strand_id
1 'polypeptide(L)'
;MSMCSSALRARHRVLFPLFAHKRHHLPTLSQRSPRGSRLYSENAVPPITKIEKLVLDSIKATGPLPFATYMQLCLSHPTHGYYMNSANPVFGSRGDFITSPEISQVFGELVGVWFLSQWIDAGRPPSIRLIELGPGRGTLMDDILRVISTITSKGRHIKDIHLVENSLAMREAQKAKLSHSAERAGCELHWHDHIDTISRSDAYSMVVAHEFFDALPFHVLQKAETGWHEVMIASNLDPIRDPRAEFTTSEPEPPTAETTYPRLRRVLSPIPSAASMLLGLSSSRFQSLPVGSFIEVSPASFRIARQLGELLTTHPQSPESDVVEASPGPGGCGLIIDYGGDHVFGDSFRAFKDHKIVDVFHRPGECDLTTNVDFAFLKEAMGDLVTTHGPIPQSTFLENMGLQLRVDALVRDAKTEERGAAIRDAAQRLVDRAGMGREYQVLGITSSSGGEKKAAAGEVWPFVEVKDVEA
;
A
#
# COMPACT_ATOMS: atom_id res chain seq x y z
N MET A 1 -6.77 -13.83 66.59
CA MET A 1 -6.20 -13.01 67.67
C MET A 1 -4.72 -12.82 67.33
N SER A 2 -4.06 -11.66 67.36
CA SER A 2 -4.46 -10.24 67.49
C SER A 2 -3.21 -9.36 67.17
N MET A 3 -3.28 -8.10 66.70
CA MET A 3 -4.44 -7.22 66.49
C MET A 3 -4.23 -6.21 65.33
N CYS A 4 -5.27 -5.40 65.09
CA CYS A 4 -5.39 -4.24 64.21
C CYS A 4 -4.40 -3.08 64.50
N SER A 5 -4.01 -2.32 63.47
CA SER A 5 -3.63 -0.90 63.61
C SER A 5 -3.99 -0.08 62.38
N SER A 6 -4.57 1.10 62.62
CA SER A 6 -5.10 2.06 61.64
C SER A 6 -4.07 3.12 61.22
N ALA A 7 -4.12 3.60 59.98
CA ALA A 7 -3.43 4.83 59.57
C ALA A 7 -4.40 5.79 58.85
N LEU A 8 -4.51 7.01 59.40
CA LEU A 8 -5.43 8.06 58.97
C LEU A 8 -4.77 9.01 57.95
N ARG A 9 -5.57 9.67 57.11
CA ARG A 9 -5.09 10.74 56.21
C ARG A 9 -4.55 11.94 57.00
N ALA A 10 -3.40 12.48 56.57
CA ALA A 10 -2.99 13.85 56.88
C ALA A 10 -2.29 14.50 55.68
N ARG A 11 -2.64 15.76 55.38
CA ARG A 11 -1.92 16.64 54.44
C ARG A 11 -0.87 17.42 55.23
N HIS A 12 0.30 17.75 54.65
CA HIS A 12 0.85 19.12 54.66
C HIS A 12 2.02 19.30 53.69
N ARG A 13 2.23 20.55 53.24
CA ARG A 13 3.26 21.00 52.26
C ARG A 13 4.60 21.35 52.90
N VAL A 14 5.70 21.19 52.15
CA VAL A 14 6.95 22.00 52.21
C VAL A 14 7.48 22.11 50.76
N LEU A 15 7.26 23.23 50.06
CA LEU A 15 8.19 24.36 49.78
C LEU A 15 9.41 24.05 48.87
N PHE A 16 9.47 24.74 47.73
CA PHE A 16 10.68 25.08 46.96
C PHE A 16 10.75 26.62 46.81
N PRO A 17 11.94 27.24 46.74
CA PRO A 17 12.09 28.69 46.85
C PRO A 17 11.83 29.46 45.56
N LEU A 18 11.36 30.71 45.69
CA LEU A 18 11.24 31.68 44.60
C LEU A 18 12.60 32.35 44.32
N PHE A 19 12.87 32.60 43.04
CA PHE A 19 13.65 33.77 42.61
C PHE A 19 12.82 34.59 41.61
N ALA A 20 12.84 35.91 41.79
CA ALA A 20 11.95 36.83 41.08
C ALA A 20 12.68 37.59 39.97
N HIS A 21 11.99 37.88 38.86
CA HIS A 21 12.38 38.92 37.91
C HIS A 21 11.22 39.86 37.58
N LYS A 22 11.58 41.14 37.38
CA LYS A 22 10.68 42.29 37.45
C LYS A 22 9.85 42.49 36.18
N ARG A 23 8.64 43.03 36.36
CA ARG A 23 7.85 43.63 35.27
C ARG A 23 8.40 45.01 34.89
N HIS A 24 8.44 45.31 33.59
CA HIS A 24 8.31 46.67 33.06
C HIS A 24 7.31 46.65 31.89
N HIS A 25 6.43 47.65 31.83
CA HIS A 25 5.45 47.84 30.76
C HIS A 25 6.05 48.59 29.57
N LEU A 26 5.60 48.27 28.35
CA LEU A 26 5.49 49.13 27.15
C LEU A 26 4.65 48.37 26.09
N PRO A 27 4.14 49.00 25.00
CA PRO A 27 2.71 49.28 24.90
C PRO A 27 1.93 48.43 23.88
N THR A 28 0.60 48.50 23.95
CA THR A 28 -0.33 47.98 22.94
C THR A 28 -0.16 48.68 21.59
N LEU A 29 0.15 47.92 20.54
CA LEU A 29 0.10 48.35 19.14
C LEU A 29 -0.73 47.39 18.31
N SER A 30 -1.53 47.97 17.40
CA SER A 30 -2.42 47.29 16.46
C SER A 30 -1.75 46.12 15.72
N GLN A 31 -2.34 44.93 15.79
CA GLN A 31 -1.94 43.80 14.96
C GLN A 31 -2.32 44.08 13.50
N ARG A 32 -1.35 44.54 12.71
CA ARG A 32 -1.41 44.45 11.25
C ARG A 32 -1.06 43.03 10.82
N SER A 33 -1.99 42.36 10.13
CA SER A 33 -1.76 41.04 9.54
C SER A 33 -0.54 41.03 8.61
N PRO A 34 0.31 39.99 8.64
CA PRO A 34 1.36 39.81 7.64
C PRO A 34 0.72 39.58 6.26
N ARG A 35 0.81 40.58 5.37
CA ARG A 35 0.49 40.40 3.94
C ARG A 35 1.56 39.50 3.33
N GLY A 36 1.18 38.34 2.82
CA GLY A 36 2.15 37.41 2.22
C GLY A 36 1.63 36.01 1.88
N SER A 37 0.48 35.59 2.43
CA SER A 37 -0.22 34.42 1.90
C SER A 37 -0.71 34.72 0.49
N ARG A 38 -0.18 34.00 -0.51
CA ARG A 38 -0.91 33.81 -1.77
C ARG A 38 -2.09 32.89 -1.46
N LEU A 39 -3.17 33.49 -0.97
CA LEU A 39 -4.51 32.94 -1.12
C LEU A 39 -4.67 32.59 -2.61
N TYR A 40 -5.08 31.36 -2.89
CA TYR A 40 -5.53 31.00 -4.22
C TYR A 40 -6.67 31.96 -4.58
N SER A 41 -6.67 32.46 -5.82
CA SER A 41 -7.71 33.37 -6.32
C SER A 41 -9.08 32.67 -6.23
N GLU A 42 -9.88 33.02 -5.22
CA GLU A 42 -11.15 32.37 -4.83
C GLU A 42 -12.27 32.39 -5.89
N ASN A 43 -12.02 32.92 -7.09
CA ASN A 43 -13.03 33.10 -8.15
C ASN A 43 -12.67 32.48 -9.51
N ALA A 44 -11.71 31.56 -9.59
CA ALA A 44 -11.43 30.81 -10.80
C ALA A 44 -11.49 29.30 -10.55
N VAL A 45 -12.62 28.67 -10.89
CA VAL A 45 -12.70 27.21 -10.95
C VAL A 45 -11.63 26.72 -11.93
N PRO A 46 -10.74 25.79 -11.55
CA PRO A 46 -9.64 25.36 -12.41
C PRO A 46 -10.15 24.81 -13.76
N PRO A 47 -9.34 24.93 -14.83
CA PRO A 47 -9.71 24.36 -16.11
C PRO A 47 -9.83 22.84 -16.01
N ILE A 48 -10.91 22.33 -16.57
CA ILE A 48 -11.29 20.90 -16.54
C ILE A 48 -10.17 20.05 -17.16
N THR A 49 -9.71 19.02 -16.44
CA THR A 49 -8.69 18.10 -16.97
C THR A 49 -9.28 17.17 -18.04
N LYS A 50 -8.43 16.45 -18.79
CA LYS A 50 -8.92 15.48 -19.79
C LYS A 50 -9.70 14.33 -19.13
N ILE A 51 -9.22 13.83 -17.99
CA ILE A 51 -9.92 12.79 -17.23
C ILE A 51 -11.20 13.33 -16.58
N GLU A 52 -11.17 14.53 -15.99
CA GLU A 52 -12.37 15.15 -15.41
C GLU A 52 -13.48 15.32 -16.46
N LYS A 53 -13.11 15.69 -17.69
CA LYS A 53 -14.07 15.73 -18.80
C LYS A 53 -14.66 14.35 -19.10
N LEU A 54 -13.82 13.31 -19.21
CA LEU A 54 -14.30 11.95 -19.46
C LEU A 54 -15.22 11.45 -18.34
N VAL A 55 -14.88 11.71 -17.08
CA VAL A 55 -15.71 11.41 -15.90
C VAL A 55 -17.07 12.11 -15.98
N LEU A 56 -17.10 13.42 -16.30
CA LEU A 56 -18.35 14.17 -16.44
C LEU A 56 -19.19 13.73 -17.65
N ASP A 57 -18.56 13.49 -18.80
CA ASP A 57 -19.23 13.00 -20.02
C ASP A 57 -19.82 11.59 -19.79
N SER A 58 -19.11 10.72 -19.05
CA SER A 58 -19.60 9.39 -18.62
C SER A 58 -20.75 9.49 -17.61
N ILE A 59 -20.63 10.32 -16.57
CA ILE A 59 -21.72 10.53 -15.59
C ILE A 59 -23.01 10.98 -16.29
N LYS A 60 -22.88 11.90 -17.25
CA LYS A 60 -24.00 12.38 -18.06
C LYS A 60 -24.63 11.30 -18.94
N ALA A 61 -23.85 10.31 -19.39
CA ALA A 61 -24.32 9.24 -20.27
C ALA A 61 -24.92 8.03 -19.53
N THR A 62 -24.34 7.64 -18.38
CA THR A 62 -24.69 6.39 -17.66
C THR A 62 -25.19 6.60 -16.23
N GLY A 63 -25.21 7.84 -15.72
CA GLY A 63 -25.43 8.11 -14.30
C GLY A 63 -24.14 7.99 -13.48
N PRO A 64 -24.24 8.06 -12.13
CA PRO A 64 -23.07 8.06 -11.24
C PRO A 64 -22.10 6.90 -11.48
N LEU A 65 -20.80 7.16 -11.29
CA LEU A 65 -19.72 6.19 -11.55
C LEU A 65 -19.20 5.53 -10.26
N PRO A 66 -18.80 4.25 -10.28
CA PRO A 66 -18.04 3.64 -9.19
C PRO A 66 -16.70 4.32 -8.96
N PHE A 67 -16.22 4.30 -7.71
CA PHE A 67 -14.84 4.70 -7.38
C PHE A 67 -13.80 3.89 -8.16
N ALA A 68 -14.05 2.60 -8.40
CA ALA A 68 -13.19 1.73 -9.19
C ALA A 68 -12.95 2.29 -10.60
N THR A 69 -14.02 2.72 -11.29
CA THR A 69 -13.94 3.32 -12.63
C THR A 69 -13.23 4.68 -12.59
N TYR A 70 -13.52 5.51 -11.60
CA TYR A 70 -12.86 6.81 -11.44
C TYR A 70 -11.36 6.68 -11.22
N MET A 71 -10.93 5.79 -10.31
CA MET A 71 -9.53 5.53 -10.02
C MET A 71 -8.80 4.93 -11.22
N GLN A 72 -9.42 3.96 -11.92
CA GLN A 72 -8.86 3.39 -13.14
C GLN A 72 -8.65 4.45 -14.24
N LEU A 73 -9.60 5.38 -14.42
CA LEU A 73 -9.45 6.49 -15.36
C LEU A 73 -8.36 7.47 -14.93
N CYS A 74 -8.27 7.77 -13.63
CA CYS A 74 -7.28 8.72 -13.11
C CYS A 74 -5.86 8.16 -13.14
N LEU A 75 -5.64 6.87 -12.85
CA LEU A 75 -4.30 6.29 -12.75
C LEU A 75 -3.82 5.66 -14.07
N SER A 76 -4.72 4.94 -14.76
CA SER A 76 -4.33 3.99 -15.83
C SER A 76 -4.94 4.28 -17.21
N HIS A 77 -5.64 5.41 -17.40
CA HIS A 77 -6.15 5.76 -18.74
C HIS A 77 -5.00 5.90 -19.77
N PRO A 78 -5.01 5.20 -20.91
CA PRO A 78 -3.82 5.00 -21.76
C PRO A 78 -3.06 6.25 -22.22
N THR A 79 -3.74 7.41 -22.33
CA THR A 79 -3.12 8.67 -22.79
C THR A 79 -3.05 9.78 -21.73
N HIS A 80 -3.77 9.61 -20.60
CA HIS A 80 -4.08 10.71 -19.67
C HIS A 80 -4.15 10.28 -18.20
N GLY A 81 -3.98 8.98 -17.91
CA GLY A 81 -3.84 8.48 -16.56
C GLY A 81 -2.48 8.87 -15.99
N TYR A 82 -2.44 9.04 -14.67
CA TYR A 82 -1.30 9.53 -13.91
C TYR A 82 -0.01 8.75 -14.22
N TYR A 83 -0.04 7.41 -14.15
CA TYR A 83 1.12 6.54 -14.43
C TYR A 83 1.42 6.33 -15.94
N MET A 84 0.49 6.73 -16.82
CA MET A 84 0.62 6.57 -18.27
C MET A 84 1.17 7.82 -18.97
N ASN A 85 1.08 8.98 -18.32
CA ASN A 85 1.44 10.26 -18.93
C ASN A 85 2.94 10.53 -18.84
N SER A 86 3.67 10.26 -19.93
CA SER A 86 5.12 10.49 -20.05
C SER A 86 5.57 11.95 -19.89
N ALA A 87 4.66 12.92 -19.92
CA ALA A 87 4.97 14.32 -19.65
C ALA A 87 5.09 14.64 -18.14
N ASN A 88 4.57 13.77 -17.26
CA ASN A 88 4.69 13.89 -15.81
C ASN A 88 5.79 12.93 -15.31
N PRO A 89 6.89 13.40 -14.71
CA PRO A 89 7.88 12.53 -14.09
C PRO A 89 7.35 12.01 -12.73
N VAL A 90 6.49 10.99 -12.77
CA VAL A 90 5.76 10.48 -11.59
C VAL A 90 6.68 9.99 -10.46
N PHE A 91 7.81 9.36 -10.79
CA PHE A 91 8.66 8.67 -9.81
C PHE A 91 10.03 9.32 -9.60
N GLY A 92 10.33 9.67 -8.34
CA GLY A 92 11.63 10.15 -7.86
C GLY A 92 11.54 11.50 -7.16
N SER A 93 12.67 12.14 -6.85
CA SER A 93 12.75 13.41 -6.10
C SER A 93 12.17 14.67 -6.80
N ARG A 94 11.48 14.48 -7.94
CA ARG A 94 10.73 15.50 -8.68
C ARG A 94 9.29 15.08 -9.03
N GLY A 95 8.86 13.89 -8.58
CA GLY A 95 7.47 13.42 -8.69
C GLY A 95 6.67 13.73 -7.42
N ASP A 96 5.37 13.44 -7.42
CA ASP A 96 4.50 13.74 -6.27
C ASP A 96 4.78 12.83 -5.05
N PHE A 97 5.51 11.72 -5.23
CA PHE A 97 5.92 10.82 -4.16
C PHE A 97 7.35 10.24 -4.35
N ILE A 98 7.97 9.81 -3.25
CA ILE A 98 9.27 9.13 -3.23
C ILE A 98 9.11 7.81 -2.47
N THR A 99 9.12 6.71 -3.21
CA THR A 99 8.90 5.34 -2.71
C THR A 99 10.10 4.80 -1.92
N SER A 100 9.90 3.78 -1.07
CA SER A 100 10.97 3.21 -0.23
C SER A 100 12.26 2.82 -0.99
N PRO A 101 12.22 2.17 -2.18
CA PRO A 101 13.42 1.88 -2.98
C PRO A 101 14.18 3.13 -3.46
N GLU A 102 13.47 4.22 -3.75
CA GLU A 102 14.08 5.49 -4.21
C GLU A 102 14.65 6.32 -3.05
N ILE A 103 14.27 6.02 -1.80
CA ILE A 103 14.84 6.65 -0.60
C ILE A 103 16.21 6.02 -0.26
N SER A 104 16.30 4.69 -0.19
CA SER A 104 17.56 4.02 0.19
C SER A 104 17.66 2.61 -0.35
N GLN A 105 18.81 2.30 -0.96
CA GLN A 105 19.18 0.94 -1.40
C GLN A 105 19.12 -0.12 -0.28
N VAL A 106 19.20 0.31 0.99
CA VAL A 106 19.10 -0.61 2.13
C VAL A 106 17.74 -1.30 2.17
N PHE A 107 16.67 -0.65 1.70
CA PHE A 107 15.34 -1.25 1.61
C PHE A 107 15.35 -2.49 0.70
N GLY A 108 15.75 -2.33 -0.57
CA GLY A 108 15.80 -3.43 -1.52
C GLY A 108 16.84 -4.48 -1.17
N GLU A 109 17.94 -4.08 -0.53
CA GLU A 109 18.94 -5.03 -0.03
C GLU A 109 18.38 -5.93 1.09
N LEU A 110 17.62 -5.40 2.05
CA LEU A 110 17.01 -6.21 3.12
C LEU A 110 15.88 -7.10 2.60
N VAL A 111 15.09 -6.62 1.63
CA VAL A 111 14.11 -7.45 0.89
C VAL A 111 14.82 -8.62 0.20
N GLY A 112 15.95 -8.37 -0.47
CA GLY A 112 16.78 -9.41 -1.08
C GLY A 112 17.38 -10.40 -0.07
N VAL A 113 17.77 -9.94 1.12
CA VAL A 113 18.23 -10.82 2.22
C VAL A 113 17.10 -11.70 2.73
N TRP A 114 15.87 -11.19 2.84
CA TRP A 114 14.72 -12.00 3.23
C TRP A 114 14.42 -13.09 2.21
N PHE A 115 14.34 -12.76 0.92
CA PHE A 115 14.14 -13.78 -0.13
C PHE A 115 15.21 -14.86 -0.11
N LEU A 116 16.47 -14.48 0.12
CA LEU A 116 17.57 -15.42 0.21
C LEU A 116 17.47 -16.33 1.44
N SER A 117 16.99 -15.84 2.59
CA SER A 117 16.77 -16.70 3.76
C SER A 117 15.72 -17.77 3.47
N GLN A 118 14.59 -17.38 2.86
CA GLN A 118 13.51 -18.31 2.51
C GLN A 118 13.96 -19.37 1.49
N TRP A 119 14.81 -19.02 0.53
CA TRP A 119 15.40 -19.99 -0.40
C TRP A 119 16.40 -20.94 0.27
N ILE A 120 17.16 -20.48 1.28
CA ILE A 120 18.03 -21.33 2.08
C ILE A 120 17.18 -22.32 2.91
N ASP A 121 16.12 -21.84 3.55
CA ASP A 121 15.22 -22.63 4.39
C ASP A 121 14.40 -23.65 3.57
N ALA A 122 14.07 -23.31 2.31
CA ALA A 122 13.48 -24.21 1.32
C ALA A 122 14.46 -25.30 0.81
N GLY A 123 15.68 -25.40 1.37
CA GLY A 123 16.67 -26.42 1.00
C GLY A 123 17.53 -26.05 -0.21
N ARG A 124 17.58 -24.77 -0.59
CA ARG A 124 18.32 -24.23 -1.75
C ARG A 124 17.93 -24.88 -3.10
N PRO A 125 16.66 -24.79 -3.55
CA PRO A 125 16.24 -25.24 -4.87
C PRO A 125 17.19 -24.79 -6.00
N PRO A 126 17.46 -25.62 -7.01
CA PRO A 126 18.54 -25.39 -7.97
C PRO A 126 18.31 -24.15 -8.85
N SER A 127 17.05 -23.76 -9.05
CA SER A 127 16.65 -22.60 -9.85
C SER A 127 15.71 -21.70 -9.05
N ILE A 128 15.89 -20.40 -9.23
CA ILE A 128 15.14 -19.29 -8.66
C ILE A 128 14.54 -18.50 -9.82
N ARG A 129 13.32 -18.00 -9.63
CA ARG A 129 12.80 -16.90 -10.44
C ARG A 129 12.38 -15.73 -9.59
N LEU A 130 12.63 -14.52 -10.08
CA LEU A 130 12.25 -13.27 -9.41
C LEU A 130 11.02 -12.69 -10.10
N ILE A 131 10.05 -12.22 -9.33
CA ILE A 131 8.81 -11.65 -9.83
C ILE A 131 8.54 -10.34 -9.09
N GLU A 132 8.27 -9.26 -9.83
CA GLU A 132 7.87 -7.98 -9.24
C GLU A 132 6.56 -7.48 -9.87
N LEU A 133 5.60 -7.12 -9.02
CA LEU A 133 4.35 -6.47 -9.40
C LEU A 133 4.48 -4.96 -9.20
N GLY A 134 4.26 -4.17 -10.25
CA GLY A 134 4.43 -2.71 -10.20
C GLY A 134 5.88 -2.25 -9.95
N PRO A 135 6.88 -2.71 -10.73
CA PRO A 135 8.30 -2.42 -10.50
C PRO A 135 8.70 -0.94 -10.58
N GLY A 136 7.82 -0.05 -11.08
CA GLY A 136 8.08 1.37 -11.23
C GLY A 136 9.33 1.64 -12.08
N ARG A 137 10.41 2.08 -11.44
CA ARG A 137 11.71 2.35 -12.11
C ARG A 137 12.63 1.12 -12.21
N GLY A 138 12.25 -0.03 -11.64
CA GLY A 138 13.07 -1.24 -11.55
C GLY A 138 14.18 -1.18 -10.49
N THR A 139 14.16 -0.18 -9.60
CA THR A 139 15.18 0.02 -8.56
C THR A 139 15.18 -1.10 -7.52
N LEU A 140 14.01 -1.55 -7.08
CA LEU A 140 13.87 -2.62 -6.09
C LEU A 140 14.38 -3.97 -6.63
N MET A 141 13.98 -4.37 -7.85
CA MET A 141 14.56 -5.56 -8.50
C MET A 141 16.07 -5.47 -8.68
N ASP A 142 16.65 -4.30 -9.03
CA ASP A 142 18.11 -4.15 -9.18
C ASP A 142 18.86 -4.36 -7.85
N ASP A 143 18.30 -3.90 -6.73
CA ASP A 143 18.82 -4.15 -5.38
C ASP A 143 18.70 -5.63 -4.98
N ILE A 144 17.52 -6.24 -5.17
CA ILE A 144 17.27 -7.67 -4.89
C ILE A 144 18.22 -8.55 -5.72
N LEU A 145 18.30 -8.30 -7.03
CA LEU A 145 19.16 -9.02 -7.96
C LEU A 145 20.63 -8.91 -7.58
N ARG A 146 21.09 -7.73 -7.13
CA ARG A 146 22.46 -7.52 -6.64
C ARG A 146 22.75 -8.36 -5.38
N VAL A 147 21.82 -8.41 -4.42
CA VAL A 147 22.00 -9.20 -3.19
C VAL A 147 22.01 -10.70 -3.49
N ILE A 148 20.99 -11.20 -4.19
CA ILE A 148 20.87 -12.63 -4.51
C ILE A 148 22.07 -13.08 -5.35
N SER A 149 22.50 -12.29 -6.36
CA SER A 149 23.68 -12.60 -7.16
C SER A 149 24.97 -12.74 -6.35
N THR A 150 25.12 -11.96 -5.27
CA THR A 150 26.32 -11.97 -4.43
C THR A 150 26.50 -13.33 -3.73
N ILE A 151 25.41 -14.02 -3.37
CA ILE A 151 25.47 -15.27 -2.61
C ILE A 151 25.18 -16.51 -3.48
N THR A 152 24.39 -16.39 -4.55
CA THR A 152 24.03 -17.48 -5.47
C THR A 152 25.08 -17.76 -6.56
N SER A 153 26.37 -17.74 -6.21
CA SER A 153 27.49 -17.97 -7.14
C SER A 153 27.44 -17.07 -8.40
N LYS A 154 27.31 -15.75 -8.20
CA LYS A 154 27.14 -14.72 -9.25
C LYS A 154 25.81 -14.81 -10.02
N GLY A 155 24.72 -15.22 -9.36
CA GLY A 155 23.39 -15.25 -9.97
C GLY A 155 23.08 -16.51 -10.77
N ARG A 156 23.96 -17.53 -10.77
CA ARG A 156 23.79 -18.76 -11.56
C ARG A 156 22.52 -19.56 -11.25
N HIS A 157 21.92 -19.34 -10.09
CA HIS A 157 20.63 -19.94 -9.73
C HIS A 157 19.43 -19.16 -10.27
N ILE A 158 19.59 -17.90 -10.68
CA ILE A 158 18.52 -17.05 -11.21
C ILE A 158 18.28 -17.44 -12.67
N LYS A 159 17.10 -18.01 -12.93
CA LYS A 159 16.69 -18.50 -14.25
C LYS A 159 16.13 -17.36 -15.09
N ASP A 160 15.14 -16.65 -14.53
CA ASP A 160 14.35 -15.63 -15.19
C ASP A 160 13.85 -14.57 -14.19
N ILE A 161 13.54 -13.38 -14.71
CA ILE A 161 12.93 -12.26 -13.98
C ILE A 161 11.66 -11.84 -14.70
N HIS A 162 10.54 -11.82 -13.98
CA HIS A 162 9.21 -11.45 -14.48
C HIS A 162 8.76 -10.12 -13.86
N LEU A 163 8.35 -9.19 -14.71
CA LEU A 163 7.93 -7.84 -14.32
C LEU A 163 6.49 -7.60 -14.79
N VAL A 164 5.54 -7.41 -13.86
CA VAL A 164 4.15 -7.08 -14.18
C VAL A 164 3.99 -5.56 -14.21
N GLU A 165 3.91 -5.02 -15.42
CA GLU A 165 3.95 -3.59 -15.74
C GLU A 165 3.21 -3.37 -17.07
N ASN A 166 2.23 -2.48 -17.14
CA ASN A 166 1.46 -2.19 -18.36
C ASN A 166 1.88 -0.89 -19.07
N SER A 167 2.68 -0.02 -18.44
CA SER A 167 3.21 1.20 -19.04
C SER A 167 4.45 0.92 -19.90
N LEU A 168 4.32 1.01 -21.22
CA LEU A 168 5.43 0.82 -22.17
C LEU A 168 6.64 1.73 -21.86
N ALA A 169 6.38 2.96 -21.38
CA ALA A 169 7.44 3.89 -20.99
C ALA A 169 8.22 3.42 -19.75
N MET A 170 7.54 2.81 -18.78
CA MET A 170 8.19 2.22 -17.62
C MET A 170 8.93 0.92 -17.99
N ARG A 171 8.39 0.08 -18.88
CA ARG A 171 9.10 -1.11 -19.39
C ARG A 171 10.47 -0.77 -19.98
N GLU A 172 10.56 0.25 -20.82
CA GLU A 172 11.84 0.69 -21.39
C GLU A 172 12.79 1.29 -20.34
N ALA A 173 12.27 2.02 -19.34
CA ALA A 173 13.07 2.52 -18.23
C ALA A 173 13.63 1.39 -17.35
N GLN A 174 12.81 0.40 -17.01
CA GLN A 174 13.18 -0.82 -16.28
C GLN A 174 14.21 -1.64 -17.06
N LYS A 175 14.02 -1.81 -18.36
CA LYS A 175 14.98 -2.50 -19.24
C LYS A 175 16.33 -1.78 -19.23
N ALA A 176 16.36 -0.47 -19.45
CA ALA A 176 17.60 0.31 -19.39
C ALA A 176 18.30 0.23 -18.02
N LYS A 177 17.53 0.14 -16.93
CA LYS A 177 18.03 -0.03 -15.55
C LYS A 177 18.59 -1.44 -15.30
N LEU A 178 17.89 -2.48 -15.73
CA LEU A 178 18.13 -3.87 -15.32
C LEU A 178 19.02 -4.68 -16.28
N SER A 179 19.13 -4.31 -17.57
CA SER A 179 19.88 -5.10 -18.56
C SER A 179 21.28 -5.50 -18.10
N HIS A 180 22.08 -4.58 -17.56
CA HIS A 180 23.44 -4.88 -17.13
C HIS A 180 23.50 -5.86 -15.95
N SER A 181 22.60 -5.72 -14.98
CA SER A 181 22.52 -6.61 -13.82
C SER A 181 22.03 -8.01 -14.23
N ALA A 182 21.08 -8.08 -15.17
CA ALA A 182 20.55 -9.33 -15.73
C ALA A 182 21.56 -10.08 -16.61
N GLU A 183 22.24 -9.38 -17.53
CA GLU A 183 23.35 -9.92 -18.34
C GLU A 183 24.45 -10.52 -17.45
N ARG A 184 24.78 -9.85 -16.34
CA ARG A 184 25.82 -10.31 -15.40
C ARG A 184 25.39 -11.54 -14.60
N ALA A 185 24.09 -11.70 -14.32
CA ALA A 185 23.53 -12.89 -13.69
C ALA A 185 23.29 -14.04 -14.68
N GLY A 186 23.15 -13.73 -15.98
CA GLY A 186 22.84 -14.70 -17.03
C GLY A 186 21.36 -15.06 -17.14
N CYS A 187 20.45 -14.19 -16.68
CA CYS A 187 19.01 -14.41 -16.66
C CYS A 187 18.26 -13.51 -17.67
N GLU A 188 17.12 -13.97 -18.17
CA GLU A 188 16.26 -13.20 -19.07
C GLU A 188 15.29 -12.28 -18.32
N LEU A 189 14.86 -11.19 -18.98
CA LEU A 189 13.85 -10.25 -18.48
C LEU A 189 12.56 -10.42 -19.28
N HIS A 190 11.44 -10.71 -18.60
CA HIS A 190 10.12 -10.86 -19.21
C HIS A 190 9.14 -9.84 -18.64
N TRP A 191 8.38 -9.18 -19.50
CA TRP A 191 7.34 -8.22 -19.12
C TRP A 191 5.95 -8.77 -19.39
N HIS A 192 5.05 -8.50 -18.46
CA HIS A 192 3.70 -9.04 -18.40
C HIS A 192 2.70 -7.91 -18.17
N ASP A 193 1.55 -7.93 -18.87
CA ASP A 193 0.46 -6.98 -18.59
C ASP A 193 -0.31 -7.36 -17.31
N HIS A 194 -0.36 -8.67 -17.02
CA HIS A 194 -1.13 -9.28 -15.93
C HIS A 194 -0.36 -10.47 -15.32
N ILE A 195 -0.58 -10.73 -14.03
CA ILE A 195 0.09 -11.80 -13.28
C ILE A 195 -0.25 -13.21 -13.79
N ASP A 196 -1.44 -13.43 -14.36
CA ASP A 196 -1.87 -14.72 -14.94
C ASP A 196 -1.11 -15.12 -16.22
N THR A 197 -0.48 -14.17 -16.91
CA THR A 197 0.40 -14.48 -18.05
C THR A 197 1.76 -15.05 -17.61
N ILE A 198 2.04 -15.13 -16.31
CA ILE A 198 3.22 -15.78 -15.74
C ILE A 198 2.94 -17.27 -15.56
N SER A 199 3.42 -18.10 -16.49
CA SER A 199 3.33 -19.56 -16.40
C SER A 199 3.91 -20.11 -15.08
N ARG A 200 3.41 -21.26 -14.62
CA ARG A 200 4.07 -22.05 -13.56
C ARG A 200 5.48 -22.46 -14.02
N SER A 201 6.41 -22.57 -13.07
CA SER A 201 7.82 -22.89 -13.32
C SER A 201 8.29 -24.00 -12.38
N ASP A 202 9.35 -24.70 -12.78
CA ASP A 202 10.15 -25.62 -11.97
C ASP A 202 11.18 -24.90 -11.08
N ALA A 203 11.28 -23.56 -11.22
CA ALA A 203 12.07 -22.69 -10.36
C ALA A 203 11.31 -22.21 -9.11
N TYR A 204 12.01 -22.11 -7.99
CA TYR A 204 11.50 -21.52 -6.76
C TYR A 204 11.15 -20.05 -6.97
N SER A 205 9.90 -19.68 -6.68
CA SER A 205 9.39 -18.34 -6.97
C SER A 205 9.63 -17.37 -5.81
N MET A 206 10.18 -16.19 -6.11
CA MET A 206 10.30 -15.06 -5.19
C MET A 206 9.49 -13.90 -5.72
N VAL A 207 8.40 -13.52 -5.05
CA VAL A 207 7.45 -12.48 -5.52
C VAL A 207 7.47 -11.26 -4.62
N VAL A 208 7.69 -10.07 -5.16
CA VAL A 208 7.52 -8.80 -4.43
C VAL A 208 6.42 -7.95 -5.06
N ALA A 209 5.60 -7.32 -4.23
CA ALA A 209 4.68 -6.26 -4.59
C ALA A 209 4.88 -5.12 -3.60
N HIS A 210 5.31 -3.95 -4.07
CA HIS A 210 5.60 -2.79 -3.23
C HIS A 210 4.93 -1.55 -3.78
N GLU A 211 4.02 -0.92 -3.01
CA GLU A 211 3.15 0.17 -3.48
C GLU A 211 2.43 -0.20 -4.78
N PHE A 212 1.69 -1.31 -4.72
CA PHE A 212 1.01 -1.90 -5.88
C PHE A 212 -0.47 -2.13 -5.63
N PHE A 213 -0.86 -2.52 -4.41
CA PHE A 213 -2.25 -2.85 -4.08
C PHE A 213 -3.05 -1.60 -3.68
N ASP A 214 -2.41 -0.56 -3.15
CA ASP A 214 -3.03 0.74 -2.85
C ASP A 214 -3.50 1.51 -4.09
N ALA A 215 -2.85 1.27 -5.23
CA ALA A 215 -3.18 1.84 -6.54
C ALA A 215 -4.24 1.04 -7.33
N LEU A 216 -4.74 -0.09 -6.81
CA LEU A 216 -5.73 -0.92 -7.51
C LEU A 216 -7.17 -0.39 -7.37
N PRO A 217 -8.00 -0.47 -8.43
CA PRO A 217 -9.41 -0.07 -8.38
C PRO A 217 -10.19 -0.75 -7.24
N PHE A 218 -10.91 0.05 -6.46
CA PHE A 218 -11.72 -0.37 -5.31
C PHE A 218 -13.14 0.21 -5.37
N HIS A 219 -14.09 -0.46 -4.73
CA HIS A 219 -15.45 0.03 -4.52
C HIS A 219 -15.60 0.49 -3.08
N VAL A 220 -16.38 1.56 -2.87
CA VAL A 220 -16.82 1.98 -1.53
C VAL A 220 -18.26 1.52 -1.36
N LEU A 221 -18.55 0.72 -0.34
CA LEU A 221 -19.91 0.27 -0.03
C LEU A 221 -20.34 0.78 1.34
N GLN A 222 -21.63 1.04 1.51
CA GLN A 222 -22.25 1.34 2.81
C GLN A 222 -23.28 0.25 3.16
N LYS A 223 -23.27 -0.23 4.40
CA LYS A 223 -24.26 -1.20 4.89
C LYS A 223 -25.55 -0.49 5.31
N ALA A 224 -26.65 -0.79 4.65
CA ALA A 224 -28.01 -0.37 5.02
C ALA A 224 -28.81 -1.57 5.57
N GLU A 225 -30.00 -1.31 6.12
CA GLU A 225 -30.95 -2.37 6.51
C GLU A 225 -31.38 -3.23 5.31
N THR A 226 -31.44 -2.61 4.12
CA THR A 226 -31.77 -3.23 2.82
C THR A 226 -30.60 -3.98 2.17
N GLY A 227 -29.44 -4.06 2.83
CA GLY A 227 -28.23 -4.71 2.31
C GLY A 227 -27.12 -3.71 2.01
N TRP A 228 -26.15 -4.10 1.18
CA TRP A 228 -25.02 -3.25 0.79
C TRP A 228 -25.37 -2.35 -0.38
N HIS A 229 -25.21 -1.04 -0.19
CA HIS A 229 -25.34 -0.02 -1.23
C HIS A 229 -23.97 0.48 -1.66
N GLU A 230 -23.84 0.97 -2.89
CA GLU A 230 -22.58 1.42 -3.46
C GLU A 230 -22.46 2.95 -3.33
N VAL A 231 -21.32 3.46 -2.84
CA VAL A 231 -21.01 4.88 -2.87
C VAL A 231 -20.34 5.18 -4.21
N MET A 232 -20.92 6.13 -4.92
CA MET A 232 -20.66 6.46 -6.32
C MET A 232 -20.27 7.93 -6.44
N ILE A 233 -19.79 8.33 -7.60
CA ILE A 233 -19.37 9.69 -7.93
C ILE A 233 -20.39 10.28 -8.91
N ALA A 234 -21.01 11.40 -8.53
CA ALA A 234 -21.96 12.13 -9.35
C ALA A 234 -21.49 13.55 -9.63
N SER A 235 -22.09 14.18 -10.65
CA SER A 235 -21.89 15.58 -10.98
C SER A 235 -22.61 16.49 -9.97
N ASN A 236 -21.98 17.61 -9.62
CA ASN A 236 -22.63 18.73 -8.93
C ASN A 236 -23.46 19.61 -9.88
N LEU A 237 -23.27 19.44 -11.20
CA LEU A 237 -23.97 20.21 -12.24
C LEU A 237 -25.33 19.61 -12.60
N ASP A 238 -25.65 18.40 -12.12
CA ASP A 238 -26.95 17.75 -12.31
C ASP A 238 -27.89 18.10 -11.15
N PRO A 239 -28.96 18.88 -11.40
CA PRO A 239 -30.01 19.08 -10.41
C PRO A 239 -30.88 17.82 -10.35
N ILE A 240 -30.43 16.80 -9.61
CA ILE A 240 -31.34 15.81 -9.03
C ILE A 240 -32.08 16.49 -7.87
N ARG A 241 -32.89 17.51 -8.20
CA ARG A 241 -34.06 17.89 -7.43
C ARG A 241 -35.10 16.84 -7.74
N ASP A 242 -35.41 15.97 -6.78
CA ASP A 242 -36.64 15.18 -6.85
C ASP A 242 -37.83 16.17 -6.88
N PRO A 243 -38.67 16.18 -7.93
CA PRO A 243 -39.86 17.04 -7.99
C PRO A 243 -40.89 16.74 -6.88
N ARG A 244 -40.72 15.66 -6.12
CA ARG A 244 -41.57 15.29 -4.97
C ARG A 244 -41.03 15.76 -3.63
N ALA A 245 -39.78 16.25 -3.55
CA ALA A 245 -39.17 16.71 -2.30
C ALA A 245 -39.68 18.07 -1.80
N GLU A 246 -40.58 18.75 -2.53
CA GLU A 246 -41.19 20.01 -2.08
C GLU A 246 -42.28 19.84 -1.00
N PHE A 247 -42.61 18.59 -0.59
CA PHE A 247 -43.65 18.30 0.41
C PHE A 247 -43.23 17.31 1.53
N THR A 248 -42.04 17.49 2.10
CA THR A 248 -41.70 16.91 3.42
C THR A 248 -41.07 17.97 4.32
N THR A 249 -41.83 18.42 5.33
CA THR A 249 -41.37 19.35 6.37
C THR A 249 -40.55 18.63 7.45
N SER A 250 -39.43 18.05 7.03
CA SER A 250 -38.35 17.60 7.90
C SER A 250 -37.09 18.29 7.39
N GLU A 251 -36.46 19.10 8.25
CA GLU A 251 -35.19 19.75 7.91
C GLU A 251 -34.17 18.69 7.47
N PRO A 252 -33.41 18.91 6.38
CA PRO A 252 -32.32 18.01 6.04
C PRO A 252 -31.30 18.02 7.19
N GLU A 253 -30.92 16.86 7.70
CA GLU A 253 -29.75 16.77 8.55
C GLU A 253 -28.53 17.36 7.80
N PRO A 254 -27.64 18.09 8.49
CA PRO A 254 -26.55 18.79 7.84
C PRO A 254 -25.64 17.80 7.10
N PRO A 255 -25.18 18.11 5.88
CA PRO A 255 -24.34 17.20 5.11
C PRO A 255 -23.04 16.93 5.87
N THR A 256 -22.80 15.68 6.22
CA THR A 256 -21.53 15.23 6.79
C THR A 256 -20.42 15.38 5.76
N ALA A 257 -19.50 16.31 6.03
CA ALA A 257 -18.36 16.70 5.19
C ALA A 257 -18.74 17.27 3.80
N GLU A 258 -18.78 18.60 3.70
CA GLU A 258 -18.91 19.33 2.43
C GLU A 258 -17.76 18.94 1.47
N THR A 259 -18.09 18.36 0.31
CA THR A 259 -17.10 18.17 -0.76
C THR A 259 -16.71 19.53 -1.32
N THR A 260 -15.49 19.97 -1.04
CA THR A 260 -14.98 21.29 -1.48
C THR A 260 -14.80 21.42 -2.98
N TYR A 261 -14.85 20.31 -3.73
CA TYR A 261 -14.67 20.32 -5.18
C TYR A 261 -15.95 20.75 -5.94
N PRO A 262 -15.87 21.70 -6.90
CA PRO A 262 -17.05 22.33 -7.47
C PRO A 262 -17.86 21.47 -8.46
N ARG A 263 -17.33 20.34 -8.96
CA ARG A 263 -17.97 19.57 -10.05
C ARG A 263 -18.38 18.13 -9.72
N LEU A 264 -17.80 17.52 -8.70
CA LEU A 264 -17.99 16.10 -8.38
C LEU A 264 -18.31 15.96 -6.89
N ARG A 265 -19.14 14.97 -6.54
CA ARG A 265 -19.50 14.61 -5.16
C ARG A 265 -19.69 13.11 -5.00
N ARG A 266 -19.58 12.64 -3.75
CA ARG A 266 -20.00 11.30 -3.33
C ARG A 266 -21.54 11.23 -3.29
N VAL A 267 -22.15 10.14 -3.74
CA VAL A 267 -23.60 9.83 -3.61
C VAL A 267 -23.79 8.35 -3.31
N LEU A 268 -24.84 7.98 -2.57
CA LEU A 268 -25.18 6.57 -2.36
C LEU A 268 -26.10 6.04 -3.48
N SER A 269 -25.93 4.79 -3.90
CA SER A 269 -26.86 4.13 -4.80
C SER A 269 -28.24 3.99 -4.12
N PRO A 270 -29.36 4.28 -4.81
CA PRO A 270 -30.69 4.21 -4.19
C PRO A 270 -31.15 2.77 -3.90
N ILE A 271 -30.51 1.79 -4.55
CA ILE A 271 -30.82 0.36 -4.49
C ILE A 271 -29.46 -0.39 -4.41
N PRO A 272 -29.36 -1.54 -3.71
CA PRO A 272 -28.21 -2.43 -3.80
C PRO A 272 -27.91 -2.81 -5.25
N SER A 273 -26.68 -2.59 -5.72
CA SER A 273 -26.22 -3.09 -7.01
C SER A 273 -25.88 -4.59 -6.88
N ALA A 274 -25.94 -5.35 -7.98
CA ALA A 274 -25.51 -6.75 -7.94
C ALA A 274 -24.04 -6.88 -7.50
N ALA A 275 -23.20 -5.91 -7.89
CA ALA A 275 -21.82 -5.79 -7.46
C ALA A 275 -21.71 -5.52 -5.95
N SER A 276 -22.45 -4.54 -5.40
CA SER A 276 -22.39 -4.21 -3.97
C SER A 276 -22.86 -5.36 -3.08
N MET A 277 -23.88 -6.12 -3.50
CA MET A 277 -24.31 -7.32 -2.79
C MET A 277 -23.24 -8.41 -2.79
N LEU A 278 -22.66 -8.74 -3.95
CA LEU A 278 -21.62 -9.78 -4.04
C LEU A 278 -20.34 -9.39 -3.27
N LEU A 279 -19.89 -8.15 -3.43
CA LEU A 279 -18.70 -7.64 -2.75
C LEU A 279 -18.91 -7.53 -1.23
N GLY A 280 -20.06 -7.04 -0.77
CA GLY A 280 -20.38 -6.96 0.66
C GLY A 280 -20.64 -8.33 1.33
N LEU A 281 -20.82 -9.39 0.55
CA LEU A 281 -20.86 -10.78 1.02
C LEU A 281 -19.52 -11.52 0.87
N SER A 282 -18.53 -10.96 0.16
CA SER A 282 -17.29 -11.64 -0.21
C SER A 282 -16.37 -12.03 0.97
N SER A 283 -16.55 -11.41 2.14
CA SER A 283 -15.88 -11.79 3.38
C SER A 283 -16.86 -11.85 4.55
N SER A 284 -16.67 -12.81 5.45
CA SER A 284 -17.42 -12.91 6.71
C SER A 284 -17.18 -11.70 7.62
N ARG A 285 -16.00 -11.06 7.52
CA ARG A 285 -15.68 -9.81 8.23
C ARG A 285 -16.63 -8.69 7.81
N PHE A 286 -16.87 -8.51 6.51
CA PHE A 286 -17.85 -7.53 6.00
C PHE A 286 -19.26 -7.86 6.50
N GLN A 287 -19.67 -9.13 6.40
CA GLN A 287 -20.99 -9.58 6.84
C GLN A 287 -21.28 -9.30 8.33
N SER A 288 -20.26 -9.32 9.18
CA SER A 288 -20.37 -9.04 10.63
C SER A 288 -20.50 -7.56 11.02
N LEU A 289 -20.19 -6.62 10.12
CA LEU A 289 -20.24 -5.17 10.41
C LEU A 289 -21.66 -4.67 10.74
N PRO A 290 -21.84 -3.65 11.59
CA PRO A 290 -23.15 -3.06 11.84
C PRO A 290 -23.69 -2.27 10.63
N VAL A 291 -25.00 -2.01 10.62
CA VAL A 291 -25.62 -1.04 9.69
C VAL A 291 -25.00 0.35 9.92
N GLY A 292 -24.76 1.08 8.84
CA GLY A 292 -24.04 2.36 8.82
C GLY A 292 -22.54 2.23 8.53
N SER A 293 -21.93 1.04 8.65
CA SER A 293 -20.52 0.83 8.31
C SER A 293 -20.24 1.03 6.81
N PHE A 294 -19.08 1.62 6.52
CA PHE A 294 -18.51 1.69 5.17
C PHE A 294 -17.39 0.67 5.01
N ILE A 295 -17.22 0.14 3.79
CA ILE A 295 -16.07 -0.69 3.41
C ILE A 295 -15.46 -0.24 2.08
N GLU A 296 -14.14 -0.24 2.00
CA GLU A 296 -13.34 -0.09 0.79
C GLU A 296 -12.88 -1.50 0.35
N VAL A 297 -13.36 -1.98 -0.79
CA VAL A 297 -13.17 -3.38 -1.23
C VAL A 297 -12.70 -3.44 -2.68
N SER A 298 -11.54 -4.06 -2.91
CA SER A 298 -10.98 -4.25 -4.25
C SER A 298 -11.06 -5.72 -4.70
N PRO A 299 -11.99 -6.06 -5.62
CA PRO A 299 -12.00 -7.40 -6.25
C PRO A 299 -10.78 -7.62 -7.16
N ALA A 300 -10.08 -6.56 -7.59
CA ALA A 300 -8.81 -6.68 -8.29
C ALA A 300 -7.71 -7.18 -7.36
N SER A 301 -7.59 -6.59 -6.16
CA SER A 301 -6.65 -7.02 -5.12
C SER A 301 -6.87 -8.47 -4.71
N PHE A 302 -8.12 -8.89 -4.49
CA PHE A 302 -8.44 -10.28 -4.15
C PHE A 302 -7.99 -11.26 -5.25
N ARG A 303 -8.26 -10.95 -6.53
CA ARG A 303 -7.85 -11.79 -7.66
C ARG A 303 -6.33 -11.90 -7.78
N ILE A 304 -5.61 -10.78 -7.66
CA ILE A 304 -4.15 -10.78 -7.81
C ILE A 304 -3.47 -11.48 -6.63
N ALA A 305 -3.99 -11.31 -5.40
CA ALA A 305 -3.54 -12.08 -4.24
C ALA A 305 -3.78 -13.59 -4.44
N ARG A 306 -4.96 -13.99 -4.94
CA ARG A 306 -5.24 -15.39 -5.31
C ARG A 306 -4.20 -15.94 -6.28
N GLN A 307 -3.97 -15.24 -7.39
CA GLN A 307 -3.02 -15.62 -8.43
C GLN A 307 -1.58 -15.69 -7.90
N LEU A 308 -1.19 -14.79 -7.00
CA LEU A 308 0.10 -14.84 -6.30
C LEU A 308 0.21 -16.11 -5.45
N GLY A 309 -0.82 -16.47 -4.68
CA GLY A 309 -0.87 -17.74 -3.94
C GLY A 309 -0.73 -18.97 -4.86
N GLU A 310 -1.35 -18.94 -6.03
CA GLU A 310 -1.27 -20.01 -7.04
C GLU A 310 0.13 -20.15 -7.66
N LEU A 311 0.86 -19.05 -7.84
CA LEU A 311 2.27 -19.05 -8.28
C LEU A 311 3.23 -19.58 -7.21
N LEU A 312 2.92 -19.38 -5.93
CA LEU A 312 3.78 -19.77 -4.80
C LEU A 312 3.48 -21.18 -4.26
N THR A 313 2.29 -21.75 -4.49
CA THR A 313 1.93 -23.05 -3.90
C THR A 313 2.70 -24.24 -4.49
N THR A 314 3.11 -25.15 -3.60
CA THR A 314 3.70 -26.46 -3.91
C THR A 314 2.69 -27.40 -4.56
N HIS A 315 1.39 -27.28 -4.25
CA HIS A 315 0.34 -28.17 -4.75
C HIS A 315 -0.66 -27.39 -5.63
N PRO A 316 -0.59 -27.50 -6.96
CA PRO A 316 -1.61 -26.91 -7.82
C PRO A 316 -2.95 -27.61 -7.61
N GLN A 317 -4.01 -26.85 -7.34
CA GLN A 317 -5.38 -27.30 -7.60
C GLN A 317 -5.66 -27.10 -9.09
N SER A 318 -5.86 -28.19 -9.83
CA SER A 318 -6.35 -28.13 -11.22
C SER A 318 -7.88 -28.04 -11.21
N PRO A 319 -8.50 -26.96 -11.70
CA PRO A 319 -9.97 -26.80 -11.65
C PRO A 319 -10.75 -27.73 -12.59
N GLU A 320 -10.09 -28.49 -13.49
CA GLU A 320 -10.76 -29.27 -14.55
C GLU A 320 -10.28 -30.73 -14.68
N SER A 321 -9.62 -31.33 -13.67
CA SER A 321 -9.15 -32.73 -13.80
C SER A 321 -9.18 -33.55 -12.51
N ASP A 322 -10.13 -34.50 -12.43
CA ASP A 322 -10.26 -35.52 -11.38
C ASP A 322 -9.13 -36.59 -11.36
N VAL A 323 -8.00 -36.38 -12.06
CA VAL A 323 -6.95 -37.40 -12.19
C VAL A 323 -5.53 -36.82 -12.18
N VAL A 324 -4.65 -37.54 -11.46
CA VAL A 324 -3.20 -37.38 -11.31
C VAL A 324 -2.76 -36.26 -10.36
N GLU A 325 -2.20 -36.68 -9.22
CA GLU A 325 -1.37 -35.85 -8.35
C GLU A 325 -0.22 -35.24 -9.15
N ALA A 326 -0.29 -33.94 -9.43
CA ALA A 326 0.86 -33.22 -9.94
C ALA A 326 1.98 -33.26 -8.90
N SER A 327 3.18 -33.71 -9.29
CA SER A 327 4.36 -33.69 -8.43
C SER A 327 4.51 -32.32 -7.76
N PRO A 328 4.79 -32.25 -6.44
CA PRO A 328 4.89 -30.97 -5.76
C PRO A 328 5.90 -30.06 -6.45
N GLY A 329 5.46 -28.85 -6.79
CA GLY A 329 6.34 -27.81 -7.32
C GLY A 329 7.35 -27.36 -6.26
N PRO A 330 8.40 -26.61 -6.65
CA PRO A 330 9.40 -26.09 -5.71
C PRO A 330 8.79 -25.12 -4.68
N GLY A 331 7.59 -24.62 -4.93
CA GLY A 331 6.95 -23.58 -4.13
C GLY A 331 7.64 -22.23 -4.32
N GLY A 332 7.58 -21.41 -3.26
CA GLY A 332 8.12 -20.07 -3.28
C GLY A 332 7.83 -19.28 -2.01
N CYS A 333 8.24 -18.02 -2.03
CA CYS A 333 7.93 -17.03 -1.02
C CYS A 333 7.59 -15.67 -1.65
N GLY A 334 6.93 -14.80 -0.88
CA GLY A 334 6.57 -13.48 -1.34
C GLY A 334 6.49 -12.44 -0.23
N LEU A 335 6.62 -11.17 -0.62
CA LEU A 335 6.38 -9.99 0.22
C LEU A 335 5.38 -9.08 -0.47
N ILE A 336 4.35 -8.67 0.28
CA ILE A 336 3.48 -7.56 -0.08
C ILE A 336 3.78 -6.43 0.91
N ILE A 337 4.20 -5.27 0.41
CA ILE A 337 4.63 -4.12 1.21
C ILE A 337 3.84 -2.90 0.77
N ASP A 338 2.92 -2.44 1.60
CA ASP A 338 1.95 -1.43 1.18
C ASP A 338 1.35 -0.66 2.37
N TYR A 339 0.65 0.43 2.09
CA TYR A 339 -0.09 1.18 3.10
C TYR A 339 -1.30 0.40 3.58
N GLY A 340 -1.53 0.29 4.89
CA GLY A 340 -2.80 -0.24 5.41
C GLY A 340 -2.68 -1.03 6.70
N GLY A 341 -3.37 -2.17 6.77
CA GLY A 341 -3.40 -2.99 7.99
C GLY A 341 -4.30 -4.22 7.88
N ASP A 342 -4.30 -5.02 8.94
CA ASP A 342 -4.99 -6.33 9.00
C ASP A 342 -6.48 -6.21 9.36
N HIS A 343 -7.17 -5.22 8.78
CA HIS A 343 -8.57 -4.91 9.07
C HIS A 343 -9.25 -4.18 7.90
N VAL A 344 -10.58 -4.11 7.99
CA VAL A 344 -11.42 -3.45 6.99
C VAL A 344 -11.26 -1.92 7.09
N PHE A 345 -11.00 -1.26 5.96
CA PHE A 345 -11.03 0.20 5.83
C PHE A 345 -12.36 0.66 5.21
N GLY A 346 -12.74 1.92 5.42
CA GLY A 346 -13.98 2.50 4.88
C GLY A 346 -13.94 4.00 4.57
N ASP A 347 -12.82 4.68 4.82
CA ASP A 347 -12.56 6.08 4.48
C ASP A 347 -11.03 6.34 4.53
N SER A 348 -10.27 5.61 3.70
CA SER A 348 -8.82 5.75 3.57
C SER A 348 -8.38 6.33 2.22
N PHE A 349 -9.30 6.36 1.24
CA PHE A 349 -9.07 6.90 -0.09
C PHE A 349 -8.65 8.37 -0.09
N ARG A 350 -7.49 8.64 -0.68
CA ARG A 350 -6.79 9.94 -0.63
C ARG A 350 -6.13 10.26 -1.96
N ALA A 351 -5.93 11.56 -2.21
CA ALA A 351 -5.20 12.07 -3.36
C ALA A 351 -3.96 12.85 -2.92
N PHE A 352 -2.86 12.70 -3.66
CA PHE A 352 -1.62 13.43 -3.43
C PHE A 352 -1.21 14.27 -4.64
N LYS A 353 -0.70 15.48 -4.36
CA LYS A 353 -0.07 16.37 -5.34
C LYS A 353 0.99 17.24 -4.65
N ASP A 354 2.15 17.41 -5.25
CA ASP A 354 3.28 18.18 -4.72
C ASP A 354 3.61 17.82 -3.25
N HIS A 355 3.63 16.51 -2.93
CA HIS A 355 3.79 15.93 -1.59
C HIS A 355 2.73 16.38 -0.54
N LYS A 356 1.51 16.73 -0.96
CA LYS A 356 0.41 17.13 -0.07
C LYS A 356 -0.86 16.35 -0.36
N ILE A 357 -1.60 16.05 0.70
CA ILE A 357 -2.97 15.54 0.59
C ILE A 357 -3.84 16.65 0.00
N VAL A 358 -4.63 16.31 -1.03
CA VAL A 358 -5.61 17.16 -1.68
C VAL A 358 -6.98 16.47 -1.71
N ASP A 359 -8.03 17.23 -2.04
CA ASP A 359 -9.38 16.68 -2.31
C ASP A 359 -9.28 15.57 -3.39
N VAL A 360 -9.99 14.45 -3.20
CA VAL A 360 -9.91 13.29 -4.12
C VAL A 360 -10.41 13.58 -5.54
N PHE A 361 -11.14 14.68 -5.73
CA PHE A 361 -11.55 15.20 -7.02
C PHE A 361 -10.65 16.34 -7.53
N HIS A 362 -9.58 16.70 -6.82
CA HIS A 362 -8.63 17.71 -7.27
C HIS A 362 -7.89 17.23 -8.53
N ARG A 363 -8.13 17.93 -9.65
CA ARG A 363 -7.44 17.73 -10.95
C ARG A 363 -7.30 16.24 -11.34
N PRO A 364 -8.42 15.54 -11.62
CA PRO A 364 -8.43 14.12 -11.97
C PRO A 364 -7.41 13.78 -13.08
N GLY A 365 -6.64 12.70 -12.92
CA GLY A 365 -5.55 12.32 -13.84
C GLY A 365 -4.22 13.07 -13.66
N GLU A 366 -4.15 14.07 -12.76
CA GLU A 366 -2.93 14.82 -12.46
C GLU A 366 -2.53 14.74 -10.98
N CYS A 367 -3.13 13.83 -10.22
CA CYS A 367 -2.82 13.54 -8.83
C CYS A 367 -2.65 12.04 -8.68
N ASP A 368 -1.77 11.64 -7.79
CA ASP A 368 -1.66 10.26 -7.34
C ASP A 368 -2.87 9.93 -6.45
N LEU A 369 -3.37 8.69 -6.51
CA LEU A 369 -4.58 8.24 -5.80
C LEU A 369 -4.30 6.90 -5.12
N THR A 370 -4.50 6.83 -3.82
CA THR A 370 -4.22 5.62 -3.03
C THR A 370 -5.36 5.30 -2.07
N THR A 371 -5.55 4.02 -1.77
CA THR A 371 -6.42 3.51 -0.70
C THR A 371 -5.61 2.59 0.21
N ASN A 372 -5.93 2.50 1.50
CA ASN A 372 -5.28 1.51 2.36
C ASN A 372 -5.68 0.09 1.95
N VAL A 373 -4.70 -0.81 2.04
CA VAL A 373 -4.83 -2.24 1.78
C VAL A 373 -5.35 -2.95 3.02
N ASP A 374 -6.51 -3.61 2.89
CA ASP A 374 -6.99 -4.62 3.85
C ASP A 374 -6.18 -5.91 3.66
N PHE A 375 -5.09 -6.05 4.43
CA PHE A 375 -4.23 -7.23 4.37
C PHE A 375 -4.94 -8.52 4.78
N ALA A 376 -5.98 -8.44 5.63
CA ALA A 376 -6.77 -9.61 5.99
C ALA A 376 -7.61 -10.11 4.80
N PHE A 377 -8.07 -9.22 3.91
CA PHE A 377 -8.72 -9.61 2.65
C PHE A 377 -7.76 -10.28 1.67
N LEU A 378 -6.48 -9.84 1.64
CA LEU A 378 -5.45 -10.53 0.83
C LEU A 378 -5.13 -11.92 1.38
N LYS A 379 -5.06 -12.08 2.71
CA LYS A 379 -4.89 -13.38 3.37
C LYS A 379 -6.07 -14.32 3.08
N GLU A 380 -7.30 -13.81 3.12
CA GLU A 380 -8.52 -14.57 2.77
C GLU A 380 -8.46 -15.14 1.34
N ALA A 381 -7.92 -14.39 0.37
CA ALA A 381 -7.75 -14.85 -1.01
C ALA A 381 -6.73 -16.00 -1.17
N MET A 382 -5.77 -16.10 -0.24
CA MET A 382 -4.59 -16.98 -0.31
C MET A 382 -4.61 -18.17 0.67
N GLY A 383 -5.53 -18.18 1.64
CA GLY A 383 -5.41 -18.98 2.88
C GLY A 383 -5.47 -20.51 2.72
N ASP A 384 -6.00 -21.02 1.60
CA ASP A 384 -6.01 -22.45 1.22
C ASP A 384 -4.79 -22.85 0.36
N LEU A 385 -3.98 -21.90 -0.11
CA LEU A 385 -2.87 -22.13 -1.03
C LEU A 385 -1.48 -22.01 -0.38
N VAL A 386 -1.31 -21.06 0.53
CA VAL A 386 -0.03 -20.65 1.11
C VAL A 386 -0.18 -20.23 2.58
N THR A 387 0.93 -20.19 3.31
CA THR A 387 0.99 -19.62 4.67
C THR A 387 1.36 -18.15 4.60
N THR A 388 0.63 -17.30 5.32
CA THR A 388 0.88 -15.85 5.41
C THR A 388 1.34 -15.45 6.81
N HIS A 389 2.23 -14.46 6.89
CA HIS A 389 2.92 -14.02 8.10
C HIS A 389 2.81 -12.51 8.28
N GLY A 390 2.59 -12.04 9.52
CA GLY A 390 2.28 -10.64 9.79
C GLY A 390 0.83 -10.27 9.44
N PRO A 391 0.54 -9.06 8.93
CA PRO A 391 1.51 -8.02 8.59
C PRO A 391 2.21 -7.46 9.83
N ILE A 392 3.39 -6.87 9.63
CA ILE A 392 4.12 -6.08 10.64
C ILE A 392 4.49 -4.71 10.07
N PRO A 393 4.71 -3.66 10.89
CA PRO A 393 5.16 -2.36 10.42
C PRO A 393 6.48 -2.42 9.66
N GLN A 394 6.66 -1.58 8.64
CA GLN A 394 7.90 -1.50 7.87
C GLN A 394 9.13 -1.22 8.76
N SER A 395 8.98 -0.39 9.81
CA SER A 395 10.05 -0.18 10.80
C SER A 395 10.50 -1.48 11.44
N THR A 396 9.56 -2.25 12.01
CA THR A 396 9.83 -3.55 12.63
C THR A 396 10.45 -4.55 11.65
N PHE A 397 9.95 -4.63 10.42
CA PHE A 397 10.53 -5.50 9.39
C PHE A 397 12.00 -5.14 9.12
N LEU A 398 12.30 -3.87 8.83
CA LEU A 398 13.65 -3.42 8.49
C LEU A 398 14.62 -3.50 9.69
N GLU A 399 14.18 -3.10 10.88
CA GLU A 399 14.94 -3.22 12.13
C GLU A 399 15.33 -4.69 12.39
N ASN A 400 14.37 -5.62 12.35
CA ASN A 400 14.59 -7.06 12.55
C ASN A 400 15.45 -7.69 11.43
N MET A 401 15.35 -7.22 10.19
CA MET A 401 16.20 -7.66 9.09
C MET A 401 17.64 -7.11 9.15
N GLY A 402 17.95 -6.22 10.12
CA GLY A 402 19.31 -5.75 10.39
C GLY A 402 19.67 -4.42 9.71
N LEU A 403 18.70 -3.51 9.53
CA LEU A 403 18.91 -2.16 8.98
C LEU A 403 20.19 -1.49 9.50
N GLN A 404 20.37 -1.42 10.83
CA GLN A 404 21.50 -0.71 11.41
C GLN A 404 22.85 -1.32 11.00
N LEU A 405 22.96 -2.66 10.97
CA LEU A 405 24.17 -3.35 10.55
C LEU A 405 24.55 -3.01 9.12
N ARG A 406 23.56 -2.88 8.23
CA ARG A 406 23.78 -2.54 6.82
C ARG A 406 24.08 -1.06 6.61
N VAL A 407 23.38 -0.18 7.34
CA VAL A 407 23.68 1.27 7.38
C VAL A 407 25.12 1.51 7.84
N ASP A 408 25.54 0.89 8.94
CA ASP A 408 26.90 1.03 9.47
C ASP A 408 27.96 0.54 8.47
N ALA A 409 27.69 -0.54 7.73
CA ALA A 409 28.58 -1.01 6.67
C ALA A 409 28.70 0.00 5.52
N LEU A 410 27.58 0.56 5.05
CA LEU A 410 27.56 1.57 3.99
C LEU A 410 28.19 2.90 4.41
N VAL A 411 28.07 3.27 5.68
CA VAL A 411 28.71 4.45 6.27
C VAL A 411 30.22 4.27 6.37
N ARG A 412 30.72 3.07 6.74
CA ARG A 412 32.17 2.78 6.75
C ARG A 412 32.80 2.87 5.35
N ASP A 413 32.06 2.46 4.32
CA ASP A 413 32.50 2.55 2.92
C ASP A 413 32.24 3.94 2.29
N ALA A 414 31.61 4.87 3.02
CA ALA A 414 31.32 6.21 2.52
C ALA A 414 32.59 7.06 2.42
N LYS A 415 32.89 7.54 1.21
CA LYS A 415 34.07 8.36 0.91
C LYS A 415 34.04 9.76 1.54
N THR A 416 32.88 10.23 2.02
CA THR A 416 32.67 11.55 2.63
C THR A 416 31.68 11.47 3.77
N GLU A 417 31.85 12.31 4.79
CA GLU A 417 30.91 12.38 5.93
C GLU A 417 29.50 12.81 5.49
N GLU A 418 29.40 13.70 4.49
CA GLU A 418 28.14 14.10 3.86
C GLU A 418 27.39 12.89 3.28
N ARG A 419 28.10 11.97 2.61
CA ARG A 419 27.48 10.73 2.10
C ARG A 419 27.09 9.80 3.24
N GLY A 420 27.89 9.71 4.30
CA GLY A 420 27.56 8.96 5.52
C GLY A 420 26.29 9.49 6.20
N ALA A 421 26.15 10.81 6.32
CA ALA A 421 24.94 11.46 6.84
C ALA A 421 23.72 11.17 5.96
N ALA A 422 23.82 11.36 4.65
CA ALA A 422 22.72 11.09 3.72
C ALA A 422 22.24 9.62 3.75
N ILE A 423 23.13 8.65 4.00
CA ILE A 423 22.76 7.23 4.18
C ILE A 423 21.96 7.04 5.48
N ARG A 424 22.40 7.67 6.58
CA ARG A 424 21.70 7.60 7.89
C ARG A 424 20.33 8.26 7.82
N ASP A 425 20.23 9.46 7.25
CA ASP A 425 18.98 10.21 7.12
C ASP A 425 17.94 9.46 6.26
N ALA A 426 18.40 8.86 5.15
CA ALA A 426 17.55 8.05 4.28
C ALA A 426 17.05 6.77 4.98
N ALA A 427 17.91 6.07 5.73
CA ALA A 427 17.49 4.91 6.51
C ALA A 427 16.54 5.29 7.66
N GLN A 428 16.78 6.40 8.35
CA GLN A 428 15.92 6.91 9.41
C GLN A 428 14.51 7.26 8.89
N ARG A 429 14.40 7.79 7.67
CA ARG A 429 13.11 8.07 7.02
C ARG A 429 12.29 6.80 6.76
N LEU A 430 12.92 5.68 6.41
CA LEU A 430 12.22 4.41 6.17
C LEU A 430 11.59 3.81 7.44
N VAL A 431 12.18 4.07 8.60
CA VAL A 431 11.75 3.54 9.91
C VAL A 431 11.10 4.58 10.83
N ASP A 432 10.87 5.80 10.34
CA ASP A 432 10.19 6.84 11.11
C ASP A 432 8.77 6.40 11.46
N ARG A 433 8.51 6.21 12.75
CA ARG A 433 7.24 5.72 13.32
C ARG A 433 6.14 6.79 13.29
N ALA A 434 6.47 8.05 12.96
CA ALA A 434 5.51 9.10 12.63
C ALA A 434 5.17 9.17 11.13
N GLY A 435 5.81 8.33 10.30
CA GLY A 435 5.58 8.26 8.86
C GLY A 435 5.73 6.83 8.34
N MET A 436 6.60 6.63 7.34
CA MET A 436 6.68 5.38 6.57
C MET A 436 6.91 4.13 7.43
N GLY A 437 7.64 4.24 8.54
CA GLY A 437 7.92 3.13 9.43
C GLY A 437 6.69 2.53 10.11
N ARG A 438 5.56 3.26 10.17
CA ARG A 438 4.29 2.79 10.74
C ARG A 438 3.19 2.60 9.68
N GLU A 439 3.04 3.55 8.76
CA GLU A 439 1.94 3.53 7.79
C GLU A 439 2.07 2.40 6.77
N TYR A 440 3.31 2.02 6.43
CA TYR A 440 3.59 0.84 5.62
C TYR A 440 3.60 -0.42 6.48
N GLN A 441 2.99 -1.46 5.94
CA GLN A 441 2.89 -2.79 6.50
C GLN A 441 3.53 -3.80 5.54
N VAL A 442 4.19 -4.82 6.10
CA VAL A 442 4.83 -5.90 5.36
C VAL A 442 4.13 -7.21 5.69
N LEU A 443 3.59 -7.89 4.68
CA LEU A 443 3.04 -9.24 4.76
C LEU A 443 4.02 -10.24 4.13
N GLY A 444 4.46 -11.22 4.92
CA GLY A 444 5.24 -12.36 4.44
C GLY A 444 4.36 -13.48 3.92
N ILE A 445 4.83 -14.20 2.89
CA ILE A 445 4.12 -15.31 2.28
C ILE A 445 5.12 -16.44 2.02
N THR A 446 4.77 -17.67 2.39
CA THR A 446 5.59 -18.86 2.17
C THR A 446 4.73 -20.02 1.72
N SER A 447 5.24 -20.82 0.77
CA SER A 447 4.57 -22.06 0.37
C SER A 447 4.39 -23.03 1.54
N SER A 448 3.21 -23.63 1.67
CA SER A 448 2.93 -24.63 2.70
C SER A 448 3.76 -25.89 2.43
N SER A 449 4.64 -26.26 3.37
CA SER A 449 5.54 -27.41 3.22
C SER A 449 4.80 -28.73 3.52
N GLY A 450 4.52 -29.51 2.47
CA GLY A 450 3.83 -30.80 2.54
C GLY A 450 4.61 -31.97 3.18
N GLY A 451 5.62 -31.68 4.02
CA GLY A 451 6.46 -32.68 4.68
C GLY A 451 6.09 -32.88 6.15
N GLU A 452 6.47 -34.01 6.75
CA GLU A 452 6.07 -34.44 8.11
C GLU A 452 6.52 -33.54 9.28
N LYS A 453 7.10 -32.36 9.02
CA LYS A 453 7.19 -31.29 10.02
C LYS A 453 5.84 -30.58 10.19
N LYS A 454 4.86 -31.31 10.73
CA LYS A 454 3.65 -30.74 11.33
C LYS A 454 3.97 -30.11 12.70
N ALA A 455 5.05 -29.32 12.75
CA ALA A 455 5.73 -28.84 13.94
C ALA A 455 5.55 -27.31 14.04
N ALA A 456 4.43 -26.91 14.65
CA ALA A 456 3.92 -25.55 14.76
C ALA A 456 3.54 -24.88 13.41
N ALA A 457 2.71 -23.84 13.49
CA ALA A 457 2.58 -22.84 12.42
C ALA A 457 3.87 -22.02 12.46
N GLY A 458 4.89 -22.52 11.77
CA GLY A 458 6.29 -22.21 12.05
C GLY A 458 6.65 -20.73 11.94
N GLU A 459 7.19 -20.20 13.03
CA GLU A 459 7.80 -18.89 13.18
C GLU A 459 8.78 -18.56 12.01
N VAL A 460 8.38 -17.66 11.11
CA VAL A 460 9.24 -17.14 10.02
C VAL A 460 9.77 -15.76 10.38
N TRP A 461 11.10 -15.62 10.48
CA TRP A 461 11.74 -14.32 10.69
C TRP A 461 11.49 -13.38 9.48
N PRO A 462 11.20 -12.08 9.67
CA PRO A 462 11.14 -11.32 10.93
C PRO A 462 9.74 -11.22 11.58
N PHE A 463 8.77 -12.02 11.15
CA PHE A 463 7.35 -11.95 11.55
C PHE A 463 7.02 -12.62 12.89
N VAL A 464 8.03 -12.87 13.72
CA VAL A 464 7.89 -13.56 15.01
C VAL A 464 7.67 -12.53 16.11
N GLU A 465 6.80 -12.82 17.07
CA GLU A 465 6.70 -12.02 18.28
C GLU A 465 7.95 -12.23 19.14
N VAL A 466 8.88 -11.27 19.08
CA VAL A 466 9.98 -11.19 20.05
C VAL A 466 9.36 -10.83 21.39
N LYS A 467 9.13 -11.85 22.23
CA LYS A 467 8.81 -11.64 23.64
C LYS A 467 9.97 -10.88 24.27
N ASP A 468 9.70 -9.68 24.76
CA ASP A 468 10.67 -8.92 25.55
C ASP A 468 11.17 -9.82 26.69
N VAL A 469 12.46 -10.13 26.67
CA VAL A 469 13.12 -10.79 27.79
C VAL A 469 13.29 -9.71 28.85
N GLU A 470 12.41 -9.72 29.85
CA GLU A 470 12.53 -8.87 31.05
C GLU A 470 13.95 -9.03 31.62
N ALA A 471 14.67 -7.91 31.71
CA ALA A 471 16.09 -7.84 32.05
C ALA A 471 16.34 -7.52 33.53
#